data_AF-F2RL36-F1
#
_entry.id   AF-F2RL36-F1
#
_cell.length_a   1.000
_cell.length_b   1.000
_cell.length_c   1.000
_cell.angle_alpha   90.00
_cell.angle_beta   90.00
_cell.angle_gamma   90.00
#
_symmetry.space_group_name_H-M   'P 1'
#
loop_
_entity.id
_entity.type
_entity.pdbx_description
1 polymer ?
#
loop_
_entity_poly.entity_id
_entity_poly.type
_entity_poly.pdbx_seq_one_letter_code
_entity_poly.pdbx_strand_id
1 'polypeptide(L)' 'MGDVGTVHVQCPDCGTPVPMTLQARGMTSQHNVLQLAVEADYTDLWAHSWTHDDP' A
#
# COMPACT_ATOMS: atom_id res chain seq x y z
N MET A 1 -10.06 -15.24 -6.13
CA MET A 1 -9.31 -15.11 -4.87
C MET A 1 -8.46 -13.87 -5.02
N GLY A 2 -8.54 -12.92 -4.08
CA GLY A 2 -7.63 -11.78 -4.04
C GLY A 2 -6.46 -12.12 -3.13
N ASP A 3 -5.26 -11.69 -3.49
CA ASP A 3 -4.06 -11.88 -2.69
C ASP A 3 -3.81 -10.62 -1.85
N VAL A 4 -3.44 -10.80 -0.59
CA VAL A 4 -3.10 -9.70 0.32
C VAL A 4 -1.59 -9.68 0.51
N GLY A 5 -0.99 -8.52 0.31
CA GLY A 5 0.43 -8.27 0.54
C GLY A 5 0.64 -7.06 1.44
N THR A 6 1.86 -6.91 1.95
CA THR A 6 2.27 -5.73 2.71
C THR A 6 3.52 -5.16 2.06
N VAL A 7 3.53 -3.86 1.79
CA VAL A 7 4.72 -3.11 1.42
C VAL A 7 5.11 -2.18 2.57
N HIS A 8 6.39 -1.82 2.65
CA HIS A 8 6.87 -0.87 3.64
C HIS A 8 7.30 0.40 2.90
N VAL A 9 6.70 1.52 3.26
CA VAL A 9 7.05 2.84 2.74
C VAL A 9 7.96 3.51 3.76
N GLN A 10 9.10 4.03 3.30
CA GLN A 10 10.01 4.76 4.18
C GLN A 10 9.49 6.18 4.40
N CYS A 11 9.32 6.58 5.67
CA CYS A 11 9.06 7.96 6.02
C CYS A 11 10.27 8.84 5.63
N PRO A 12 10.09 9.92 4.86
CA PRO A 12 11.19 10.77 4.44
C PRO A 12 11.81 11.57 5.59
N ASP A 13 11.06 11.86 6.66
CA ASP A 13 11.51 12.74 7.75
C ASP A 13 12.31 11.99 8.82
N CYS A 14 11.83 10.81 9.23
CA CYS A 14 12.46 10.04 10.31
C CYS A 14 13.03 8.69 9.86
N GLY A 15 12.87 8.31 8.59
CA GLY A 15 13.36 7.03 8.06
C GLY A 15 12.67 5.79 8.63
N THR A 16 11.54 5.97 9.34
CA THR A 16 10.77 4.85 9.88
C THR A 16 10.03 4.13 8.75
N PRO A 17 10.14 2.80 8.62
CA PRO A 17 9.34 2.04 7.68
C PRO A 17 7.90 1.94 8.19
N VAL A 18 6.96 2.46 7.41
CA VAL A 18 5.52 2.39 7.70
C VAL A 18 4.89 1.31 6.82
N PRO A 19 4.20 0.31 7.39
CA PRO A 19 3.53 -0.72 6.62
C PRO A 19 2.35 -0.13 5.84
N MET A 20 2.08 -0.68 4.66
CA MET A 20 0.91 -0.39 3.85
C MET A 20 0.38 -1.71 3.29
N THR A 21 -0.86 -2.01 3.60
CA THR A 21 -1.52 -3.24 3.13
C THR A 21 -2.01 -3.04 1.70
N LEU A 22 -1.73 -4.01 0.83
CA LEU A 22 -2.17 -4.06 -0.55
C LEU A 22 -3.09 -5.26 -0.77
N GLN A 23 -4.22 -5.03 -1.41
CA GLN A 23 -5.11 -6.07 -1.88
C GLN A 23 -5.05 -6.14 -3.40
N ALA A 24 -4.57 -7.26 -3.94
CA ALA A 24 -4.49 -7.49 -5.38
C ALA A 24 -5.61 -8.44 -5.83
N ARG A 25 -6.27 -8.09 -6.94
CA ARG A 25 -7.26 -8.93 -7.60
C ARG A 25 -6.89 -9.14 -9.06
N GLY A 26 -6.74 -10.41 -9.44
CA GLY A 26 -6.60 -10.80 -10.84
C GLY A 26 -7.83 -10.40 -11.66
N MET A 27 -7.59 -9.68 -12.76
CA MET A 27 -8.55 -9.35 -13.80
C MET A 27 -8.18 -10.13 -15.06
N THR A 28 -9.18 -10.79 -15.65
CA THR A 28 -9.02 -11.45 -16.95
C THR A 28 -8.92 -10.38 -18.05
N SER A 29 -7.79 -10.35 -18.77
CA SER A 29 -7.62 -9.52 -19.96
C SER A 29 -7.72 -10.37 -21.23
N GLN A 30 -8.16 -9.75 -22.32
CA GLN A 30 -8.43 -10.44 -23.60
C GLN A 30 -7.17 -10.87 -24.39
N HIS A 31 -5.96 -10.74 -23.84
CA HIS A 31 -4.72 -10.92 -24.62
C HIS A 31 -3.62 -11.74 -23.92
N ASN A 32 -3.95 -12.77 -23.13
CA ASN A 32 -2.98 -13.55 -22.33
C ASN A 32 -2.13 -12.70 -21.36
N VAL A 33 -2.60 -11.50 -21.02
CA VAL A 33 -1.97 -10.64 -20.00
C VAL A 33 -2.81 -10.74 -18.74
N LEU A 34 -2.19 -11.08 -17.61
CA LEU A 34 -2.82 -10.94 -16.30
C LEU A 34 -2.77 -9.46 -15.90
N GLN A 35 -3.93 -8.83 -15.79
CA GLN A 35 -4.03 -7.51 -15.17
C GLN A 35 -4.32 -7.71 -13.68
N LEU A 36 -3.67 -6.94 -12.82
CA LEU A 36 -3.93 -6.92 -11.39
C LEU A 36 -4.53 -5.56 -11.04
N ALA A 37 -5.75 -5.56 -10.51
CA ALA A 37 -6.25 -4.40 -9.78
C ALA A 37 -5.64 -4.45 -8.38
N VAL A 38 -4.96 -3.39 -7.95
CA VAL A 38 -4.35 -3.31 -6.62
C VAL A 38 -4.98 -2.14 -5.88
N GLU A 39 -5.54 -2.43 -4.71
CA GLU A 39 -6.09 -1.44 -3.78
C GLU A 39 -5.16 -1.34 -2.58
N ALA A 40 -4.84 -0.11 -2.18
CA ALA A 40 -3.92 0.17 -1.08
C ALA A 40 -4.68 0.75 0.12
N ASP A 41 -4.38 0.24 1.31
CA ASP A 41 -4.86 0.78 2.57
C ASP A 41 -3.82 1.74 3.15
N TYR A 42 -4.14 3.03 3.14
CA TYR A 42 -3.26 4.10 3.59
C TYR A 42 -3.41 4.45 5.08
N THR A 43 -4.21 3.70 5.84
CA THR A 43 -4.54 4.05 7.23
C THR A 43 -3.30 4.28 8.09
N ASP A 44 -2.32 3.37 8.05
CA ASP A 44 -1.08 3.47 8.84
C ASP A 44 -0.18 4.62 8.38
N LEU A 45 -0.18 4.95 7.08
CA LEU A 45 0.56 6.09 6.54
C LEU A 45 -0.02 7.41 7.04
N TRP A 46 -1.35 7.55 7.01
CA TRP A 46 -2.03 8.73 7.54
C TRP A 46 -1.88 8.87 9.06
N ALA A 47 -1.91 7.76 9.80
CA ALA A 47 -1.64 7.78 11.23
C ALA A 47 -0.20 8.22 11.52
N HIS A 48 0.77 7.76 10.71
CA HIS A 48 2.17 8.14 10.88
C HIS A 48 2.44 9.60 10.51
N SER A 49 1.75 10.19 9.54
CA SER A 49 1.99 11.62 9.21
C SER A 49 1.75 12.54 10.40
N TRP A 50 0.82 12.19 11.30
CA TRP A 50 0.57 12.97 12.51
C TRP A 50 1.71 12.94 13.53
N THR A 51 2.68 12.02 13.42
CA THR A 51 3.86 12.04 14.31
C THR A 51 4.83 13.18 13.96
N HIS A 52 4.66 13.81 12.80
CA HIS A 52 5.48 14.94 12.34
C HIS A 52 4.73 16.28 12.36
N ASP A 53 3.42 16.25 12.60
CA ASP A 53 2.56 17.44 12.71
C ASP A 53 2.61 18.09 14.12
N ASP A 54 3.67 17.83 14.91
CA ASP A 54 3.84 18.47 16.21
C ASP A 54 4.11 19.98 16.03
N PRO A 55 3.38 20.87 16.75
CA PRO A 55 3.35 22.32 16.51
C PRO A 55 4.62 23.10 16.89
#